data_AF-A0A2U1C4E2-F1
#
_entry.id   AF-A0A2U1C4E2-F1
#
_cell.length_a   1.000
_cell.length_b   1.000
_cell.length_c   1.000
_cell.angle_alpha   90.00
_cell.angle_beta   90.00
_cell.angle_gamma   90.00
#
_symmetry.space_group_name_H-M   'P 1'
#
loop_
_entity.id
_entity.type
_entity.pdbx_description
1 polymer ?
#
loop_
_entity_poly.entity_id
_entity_poly.type
_entity_poly.pdbx_seq_one_letter_code
_entity_poly.pdbx_strand_id
1 'polypeptide(L)'
;MYATLKLIHLLSIVVWIGGMVFAHFFLRPAAQALEPPVRLALMCSVLQRFFAAVLVAVVLTLGTGLWMIGRVAREASQIGGPFTMPISWTIMATLGLVMIGIFGHIRFALFKRLQRAVAAENWAAGGQAMAAIRTGVTVNLVLGFAVIAATVLLV
;
A
#
# COMPACT_ATOMS: atom_id res chain seq x y z
N MET A 1 -9.89 -15.16 18.44
CA MET A 1 -8.60 -14.84 17.80
C MET A 1 -8.72 -14.61 16.28
N TYR A 2 -9.31 -15.52 15.50
CA TYR A 2 -9.40 -15.35 14.03
C TYR A 2 -10.11 -14.06 13.59
N ALA A 3 -11.28 -13.75 14.16
CA ALA A 3 -12.04 -12.53 13.84
C ALA A 3 -11.22 -11.25 14.08
N THR A 4 -10.45 -11.21 15.17
CA THR A 4 -9.57 -10.09 15.50
C THR A 4 -8.47 -9.90 14.45
N LEU A 5 -7.82 -10.98 14.01
CA LEU A 5 -6.79 -10.91 12.98
C LEU A 5 -7.37 -10.48 11.63
N LYS A 6 -8.55 -10.97 11.26
CA LYS A 6 -9.28 -10.54 10.06
C LYS A 6 -9.63 -9.05 10.12
N LEU A 7 -10.06 -8.56 11.28
CA LEU A 7 -10.35 -7.13 11.49
C LEU A 7 -9.07 -6.29 11.33
N ILE A 8 -7.97 -6.67 11.98
CA ILE A 8 -6.68 -5.97 11.86
C ILE A 8 -6.20 -5.94 10.41
N HIS A 9 -6.31 -7.07 9.70
CA HIS A 9 -5.98 -7.19 8.29
C HIS A 9 -6.79 -6.19 7.46
N LEU A 10 -8.11 -6.19 7.62
CA LEU A 10 -9.01 -5.33 6.86
C LEU A 10 -8.78 -3.85 7.17
N LEU A 11 -8.64 -3.47 8.44
CA LEU A 11 -8.35 -2.08 8.83
C LEU A 11 -7.02 -1.59 8.24
N SER A 12 -6.01 -2.46 8.17
CA SER A 12 -4.72 -2.14 7.54
C SER A 12 -4.89 -1.83 6.04
N ILE A 13 -5.69 -2.65 5.34
CA ILE A 13 -6.03 -2.41 3.93
C ILE A 13 -6.84 -1.12 3.75
N VAL A 14 -7.81 -0.85 4.63
CA VAL A 14 -8.62 0.39 4.59
C VAL A 14 -7.75 1.63 4.74
N VAL A 15 -6.84 1.66 5.72
CA VAL A 15 -5.90 2.78 5.91
C VAL A 15 -5.02 2.96 4.68
N TRP A 16 -4.53 1.87 4.11
CA TRP A 16 -3.62 1.92 2.98
C TRP A 16 -4.33 2.36 1.69
N ILE A 17 -5.35 1.64 1.24
CA ILE A 17 -6.08 1.94 0.00
C ILE A 17 -6.85 3.26 0.15
N GLY A 18 -7.55 3.46 1.27
CA GLY A 18 -8.28 4.70 1.55
C GLY A 18 -7.38 5.92 1.57
N GLY A 19 -6.17 5.81 2.14
CA GLY A 19 -5.18 6.88 2.10
C GLY A 19 -4.66 7.18 0.69
N MET A 20 -4.48 6.16 -0.17
CA MET A 20 -4.10 6.36 -1.57
C MET A 20 -5.21 7.07 -2.38
N VAL A 21 -6.47 6.69 -2.14
CA VAL A 21 -7.65 7.37 -2.70
C VAL A 21 -7.69 8.82 -2.25
N PHE A 22 -7.58 9.07 -0.94
CA PHE A 22 -7.56 10.41 -0.37
C PHE A 22 -6.46 11.28 -1.01
N ALA A 23 -5.25 10.74 -1.10
CA ALA A 23 -4.10 11.43 -1.67
C ALA A 23 -4.32 11.83 -3.14
N HIS A 24 -4.90 10.95 -3.95
CA HIS A 24 -5.11 11.18 -5.39
C HIS A 24 -6.27 12.12 -5.70
N PHE A 25 -7.40 11.91 -5.05
CA PHE A 25 -8.66 12.53 -5.46
C PHE A 25 -9.03 13.77 -4.64
N PHE A 26 -8.41 13.98 -3.48
CA PHE A 26 -8.78 15.07 -2.58
C PHE A 26 -7.58 15.96 -2.26
N LEU A 27 -6.53 15.39 -1.69
CA LEU A 27 -5.36 16.15 -1.28
C LEU A 27 -4.63 16.78 -2.46
N ARG A 28 -4.34 15.98 -3.50
CA ARG A 28 -3.58 16.47 -4.65
C ARG A 28 -4.29 17.61 -5.37
N PRO A 29 -5.58 17.49 -5.77
CA PRO A 29 -6.31 18.59 -6.41
C PRO A 29 -6.30 19.86 -5.55
N ALA A 30 -6.53 19.75 -4.24
CA ALA A 30 -6.47 20.89 -3.34
C ALA A 30 -5.06 21.53 -3.30
N ALA A 31 -4.02 20.70 -3.27
CA ALA A 31 -2.64 21.18 -3.25
C ALA A 31 -2.19 21.83 -4.56
N GLN A 32 -2.89 21.64 -5.68
CA GLN A 32 -2.54 22.27 -6.96
C GLN A 32 -2.71 23.79 -6.95
N ALA A 33 -3.55 24.34 -6.06
CA ALA A 33 -3.71 25.77 -5.86
C ALA A 33 -2.46 26.43 -5.23
N LEU A 34 -1.55 25.64 -4.67
CA LEU A 34 -0.32 26.14 -4.05
C LEU A 34 0.80 26.30 -5.09
N GLU A 35 1.66 27.29 -4.85
CA GLU A 35 2.90 27.48 -5.60
C GLU A 35 3.79 26.22 -5.56
N PRO A 36 4.60 25.94 -6.61
CA PRO A 36 5.35 24.69 -6.70
C PRO A 36 6.24 24.36 -5.49
N PRO A 37 7.02 25.31 -4.91
CA PRO A 37 7.85 25.02 -3.74
C PRO A 37 7.03 24.64 -2.50
N VAL A 38 5.99 25.43 -2.19
CA VAL A 38 5.09 25.21 -1.06
C VAL A 38 4.35 23.88 -1.21
N ARG A 39 3.86 23.59 -2.42
CA ARG A 39 3.20 22.34 -2.75
C ARG A 39 4.10 21.13 -2.56
N LEU A 40 5.35 21.18 -3.04
CA LEU A 40 6.29 20.07 -2.90
C LEU A 40 6.70 19.83 -1.44
N ALA A 41 6.93 20.90 -0.67
CA ALA A 41 7.21 20.80 0.75
C ALA A 41 6.03 20.19 1.54
N LEU A 42 4.81 20.65 1.28
CA LEU A 42 3.58 20.10 1.87
C LEU A 42 3.46 18.61 1.56
N MET A 43 3.54 18.23 0.28
CA MET A 43 3.41 16.85 -0.15
C MET A 43 4.51 15.97 0.46
N CYS A 44 5.75 16.46 0.56
CA CYS A 44 6.83 15.74 1.23
C CYS A 44 6.49 15.44 2.70
N SER A 45 5.98 16.43 3.43
CA SER A 45 5.58 16.30 4.84
C SER A 45 4.40 15.33 5.03
N VAL A 46 3.40 15.39 4.14
CA VAL A 46 2.25 14.47 4.18
C VAL A 46 2.68 13.04 3.86
N LEU A 47 3.46 12.84 2.79
CA LEU A 47 3.94 11.52 2.37
C LEU A 47 4.85 10.89 3.43
N GLN A 48 5.62 11.67 4.19
CA GLN A 48 6.41 11.15 5.30
C GLN A 48 5.56 10.42 6.33
N ARG A 49 4.48 11.08 6.79
CA ARG A 49 3.55 10.54 7.79
C ARG A 49 2.74 9.38 7.21
N PHE A 50 2.21 9.57 6.00
CA PHE A 50 1.41 8.56 5.33
C PHE A 50 2.21 7.28 5.09
N PHE A 51 3.43 7.38 4.55
CA PHE A 51 4.23 6.19 4.30
C PHE A 51 4.73 5.51 5.58
N ALA A 52 4.89 6.23 6.69
CA ALA A 52 5.15 5.60 7.99
C ALA A 52 3.94 4.75 8.43
N ALA A 53 2.72 5.28 8.32
CA ALA A 53 1.50 4.54 8.61
C ALA A 53 1.31 3.33 7.68
N VAL A 54 1.58 3.49 6.37
CA VAL A 54 1.52 2.39 5.40
C VAL A 54 2.52 1.30 5.73
N LEU A 55 3.72 1.63 6.20
CA LEU A 55 4.71 0.62 6.59
C LEU A 55 4.19 -0.27 7.74
N VAL A 56 3.52 0.32 8.72
CA VAL A 56 2.83 -0.42 9.79
C VAL A 56 1.69 -1.27 9.20
N ALA A 57 0.86 -0.70 8.33
CA ALA A 57 -0.24 -1.41 7.68
C ALA A 57 0.26 -2.62 6.85
N VAL A 58 1.38 -2.49 6.14
CA VAL A 58 2.03 -3.59 5.39
C VAL A 58 2.43 -4.73 6.32
N VAL A 59 3.12 -4.42 7.42
CA VAL A 59 3.56 -5.44 8.40
C VAL A 59 2.36 -6.15 9.02
N LEU A 60 1.33 -5.40 9.42
CA LEU A 60 0.10 -5.97 9.98
C LEU A 60 -0.64 -6.84 8.96
N THR A 61 -0.74 -6.39 7.71
CA THR A 61 -1.40 -7.12 6.62
C THR A 61 -0.69 -8.46 6.35
N LEU A 62 0.64 -8.44 6.20
CA LEU A 62 1.42 -9.66 5.99
C LEU A 62 1.34 -10.61 7.17
N GLY A 63 1.56 -10.10 8.39
CA GLY A 63 1.56 -10.91 9.60
C GLY A 63 0.22 -11.60 9.82
N THR A 64 -0.88 -10.87 9.69
CA THR A 64 -2.23 -11.43 9.83
C THR A 64 -2.60 -12.37 8.67
N GLY A 65 -2.26 -12.02 7.43
CA GLY A 65 -2.57 -12.83 6.25
C GLY A 65 -1.85 -14.18 6.26
N LEU A 66 -0.53 -14.17 6.49
CA LEU A 66 0.28 -15.39 6.59
C LEU A 66 -0.17 -16.27 7.75
N TRP A 67 -0.51 -15.67 8.89
CA TRP A 67 -1.01 -16.42 10.03
C TRP A 67 -2.34 -17.13 9.71
N MET A 68 -3.29 -16.44 9.06
CA MET A 68 -4.59 -17.01 8.69
C MET A 68 -4.43 -18.16 7.70
N ILE A 69 -3.62 -18.00 6.65
CA ILE A 69 -3.32 -19.07 5.68
C ILE A 69 -2.64 -20.25 6.37
N GLY A 70 -1.60 -20.00 7.17
CA GLY A 70 -0.84 -21.04 7.86
C GLY A 70 -1.64 -21.79 8.93
N ARG A 71 -2.70 -21.19 9.47
CA ARG A 71 -3.64 -21.89 10.35
C ARG A 71 -4.48 -22.91 9.57
N VAL A 72 -5.09 -22.49 8.46
CA VAL A 72 -5.93 -23.37 7.64
C VAL A 72 -5.09 -24.51 7.04
N ALA A 73 -3.87 -24.22 6.60
CA ALA A 73 -2.94 -25.24 6.14
C ALA A 73 -2.61 -26.27 7.23
N ARG A 74 -2.40 -25.82 8.48
CA ARG A 74 -2.16 -26.72 9.62
C ARG A 74 -3.38 -27.59 9.94
N GLU A 75 -4.58 -27.00 9.96
CA GLU A 75 -5.82 -27.75 10.19
C GLU A 75 -6.01 -28.84 9.13
N ALA A 76 -5.77 -28.54 7.83
CA ALA A 76 -5.83 -29.53 6.75
C ALA A 76 -4.80 -30.67 6.92
N SER A 77 -3.57 -30.34 7.32
CA SER A 77 -2.52 -31.35 7.54
C SER A 77 -2.81 -32.28 8.72
N GLN A 78 -3.47 -31.78 9.78
CA GLN A 78 -3.81 -32.56 10.98
C GLN A 78 -4.87 -33.63 10.71
N ILE A 79 -5.76 -33.39 9.75
CA ILE A 79 -6.78 -34.35 9.32
C ILE A 79 -6.33 -35.22 8.13
N GLY A 80 -5.04 -35.16 7.76
CA GLY A 80 -4.46 -35.95 6.67
C GLY A 80 -4.88 -35.50 5.26
N GLY A 81 -5.48 -34.32 5.12
CA GLY A 81 -5.98 -33.80 3.84
C GLY A 81 -4.97 -32.91 3.10
N PRO A 82 -5.01 -32.85 1.76
CA PRO A 82 -4.19 -31.92 0.99
C PRO A 82 -4.67 -30.47 1.20
N PHE A 83 -3.74 -29.54 1.50
CA PHE A 83 -4.06 -28.11 1.49
C PHE A 83 -3.90 -27.56 0.07
N THR A 84 -5.03 -27.19 -0.55
CA THR A 84 -5.04 -26.44 -1.80
C THR A 84 -5.53 -25.03 -1.53
N MET A 85 -4.69 -24.04 -1.83
CA MET A 85 -5.05 -22.65 -1.60
C MET A 85 -6.08 -22.18 -2.63
N PRO A 86 -7.24 -21.63 -2.21
CA PRO A 86 -8.24 -21.09 -3.14
C PRO A 86 -7.64 -20.09 -4.12
N ILE A 87 -8.13 -20.06 -5.36
CA ILE A 87 -7.58 -19.18 -6.40
C ILE A 87 -7.66 -17.70 -6.01
N SER A 88 -8.73 -17.29 -5.32
CA SER A 88 -8.90 -15.94 -4.78
C SER A 88 -7.80 -15.57 -3.79
N TRP A 89 -7.38 -16.50 -2.93
CA TRP A 89 -6.32 -16.27 -1.96
C TRP A 89 -4.96 -16.16 -2.65
N THR A 90 -4.72 -16.99 -3.67
CA THR A 90 -3.49 -16.94 -4.48
C THR A 90 -3.37 -15.62 -5.22
N ILE A 91 -4.45 -15.13 -5.83
CA ILE A 91 -4.49 -13.83 -6.48
C ILE A 91 -4.26 -12.70 -5.45
N MET A 92 -4.99 -12.72 -4.33
CA MET A 92 -4.83 -11.72 -3.26
C MET A 92 -3.40 -11.66 -2.74
N ALA A 93 -2.77 -12.81 -2.44
CA ALA A 93 -1.41 -12.87 -1.92
C ALA A 93 -0.38 -12.40 -2.96
N THR A 94 -0.53 -12.83 -4.21
CA THR A 94 0.39 -12.47 -5.30
C THR A 94 0.35 -10.96 -5.56
N LEU A 95 -0.85 -10.40 -5.74
CA LEU A 95 -1.01 -8.96 -5.96
C LEU A 95 -0.57 -8.15 -4.74
N GLY A 96 -0.88 -8.63 -3.53
CA GLY A 96 -0.42 -7.99 -2.28
C GLY A 96 1.10 -7.91 -2.19
N LEU A 97 1.83 -8.96 -2.57
CA LEU A 97 3.29 -8.94 -2.62
C LEU A 97 3.82 -7.96 -3.67
N VAL A 98 3.19 -7.88 -4.84
CA VAL A 98 3.54 -6.89 -5.87
C VAL A 98 3.32 -5.46 -5.34
N MET A 99 2.19 -5.18 -4.70
CA MET A 99 1.88 -3.90 -4.07
C MET A 99 2.94 -3.49 -3.04
N ILE A 100 3.41 -4.45 -2.23
CA ILE A 100 4.47 -4.23 -1.24
C ILE A 100 5.81 -3.94 -1.91
N GLY A 101 6.17 -4.65 -2.98
CA GLY A 101 7.38 -4.38 -3.76
C GLY A 101 7.39 -2.96 -4.34
N ILE A 102 6.26 -2.54 -4.94
CA ILE A 102 6.07 -1.18 -5.46
C ILE A 102 6.20 -0.16 -4.32
N PHE A 103 5.52 -0.38 -3.20
CA PHE A 103 5.60 0.50 -2.04
C PHE A 103 7.03 0.59 -1.48
N GLY A 104 7.76 -0.51 -1.41
CA GLY A 104 9.17 -0.54 -1.02
C GLY A 104 10.03 0.36 -1.91
N HIS A 105 9.88 0.26 -3.23
CA HIS A 105 10.59 1.13 -4.17
C HIS A 105 10.23 2.61 -3.97
N ILE A 106 8.94 2.92 -3.80
CA ILE A 106 8.46 4.28 -3.51
C ILE A 106 9.10 4.80 -2.21
N ARG A 107 9.04 4.02 -1.12
CA ARG A 107 9.44 4.43 0.22
C ARG A 107 10.94 4.62 0.37
N PHE A 108 11.72 3.70 -0.18
CA PHE A 108 13.16 3.64 0.07
C PHE A 108 13.99 4.30 -1.02
N ALA A 109 13.47 4.42 -2.25
CA ALA A 109 14.16 5.06 -3.36
C ALA A 109 13.54 6.43 -3.71
N LEU A 110 12.28 6.44 -4.17
CA LEU A 110 11.68 7.66 -4.73
C LEU A 110 11.43 8.74 -3.67
N PHE A 111 10.95 8.36 -2.50
CA PHE A 111 10.69 9.29 -1.40
C PHE A 111 11.99 9.93 -0.88
N LYS A 112 13.08 9.15 -0.79
CA LYS A 112 14.40 9.71 -0.45
C LYS A 112 14.91 10.69 -1.52
N ARG A 113 14.61 10.46 -2.81
CA ARG A 113 14.93 11.42 -3.88
C ARG A 113 14.13 12.71 -3.72
N LEU A 114 12.84 12.62 -3.41
CA LEU A 114 12.00 13.78 -3.13
C LEU A 114 12.52 14.57 -1.92
N GLN A 115 12.79 13.91 -0.79
CA GLN A 115 13.29 14.58 0.41
C GLN A 115 14.60 15.34 0.15
N ARG A 116 15.55 14.71 -0.56
CA ARG A 116 16.80 15.37 -0.95
C ARG A 116 16.58 16.56 -1.87
N ALA A 117 15.68 16.44 -2.84
CA ALA A 117 15.38 17.53 -3.76
C ALA A 117 14.73 18.72 -3.04
N VAL A 118 13.80 18.48 -2.11
CA VAL A 118 13.19 19.53 -1.29
C VAL A 118 14.21 20.19 -0.37
N ALA A 119 15.07 19.41 0.29
CA ALA A 119 16.11 19.94 1.18
C ALA A 119 17.17 20.78 0.45
N ALA A 120 17.42 20.47 -0.83
CA ALA A 120 18.33 21.22 -1.69
C ALA A 120 17.63 22.30 -2.53
N GLU A 121 16.33 22.56 -2.28
CA GLU A 121 15.49 23.49 -3.05
C GLU A 121 15.51 23.25 -4.57
N ASN A 122 15.83 22.01 -4.99
CA ASN A 122 15.85 21.61 -6.39
C ASN A 122 14.44 21.19 -6.84
N TRP A 123 13.61 22.19 -7.15
CA TRP A 123 12.19 21.99 -7.48
C TRP A 123 11.96 21.17 -8.75
N ALA A 124 12.89 21.24 -9.72
CA ALA A 124 12.83 20.44 -10.95
C ALA A 124 12.98 18.94 -10.63
N ALA A 125 14.02 18.57 -9.86
CA ALA A 125 14.22 17.20 -9.42
C ALA A 125 13.08 16.73 -8.49
N GLY A 126 12.57 17.62 -7.62
CA GLY A 126 11.44 17.34 -6.74
C GLY A 126 10.16 17.02 -7.50
N GLY A 127 9.88 17.77 -8.56
CA GLY A 127 8.75 17.51 -9.46
C GLY A 127 8.84 16.16 -10.16
N GLN A 128 10.03 15.79 -10.66
CA GLN A 128 10.26 14.47 -11.29
C GLN A 128 10.06 13.32 -10.29
N ALA A 129 10.65 13.43 -9.09
CA ALA A 129 10.47 12.44 -8.04
C ALA A 129 8.99 12.30 -7.64
N MET A 130 8.27 13.43 -7.51
CA MET A 130 6.84 13.44 -7.20
C MET A 130 6.00 12.76 -8.29
N ALA A 131 6.31 12.99 -9.56
CA ALA A 131 5.61 12.33 -10.68
C ALA A 131 5.83 10.80 -10.67
N ALA A 132 7.05 10.35 -10.37
CA ALA A 132 7.35 8.93 -10.23
C ALA A 132 6.61 8.30 -9.02
N ILE A 133 6.60 8.98 -7.87
CA ILE A 133 5.85 8.55 -6.68
C ILE A 133 4.37 8.42 -7.03
N ARG A 134 3.78 9.45 -7.66
CA ARG A 134 2.37 9.45 -8.06
C ARG A 134 2.06 8.23 -8.92
N THR A 135 2.85 7.97 -9.96
CA THR A 135 2.64 6.84 -10.86
C THR A 135 2.67 5.52 -10.10
N GLY A 136 3.67 5.33 -9.23
CA GLY A 136 3.75 4.13 -8.39
C GLY A 136 2.54 3.98 -7.46
N VAL A 137 2.08 5.06 -6.83
CA VAL A 137 0.88 5.03 -5.96
C VAL A 137 -0.39 4.78 -6.77
N THR A 138 -0.53 5.33 -8.00
CA THR A 138 -1.68 5.05 -8.88
C THR A 138 -1.73 3.57 -9.25
N VAL A 139 -0.60 2.98 -9.67
CA VAL A 139 -0.52 1.55 -9.98
C VAL A 139 -0.89 0.73 -8.75
N ASN A 140 -0.34 1.09 -7.58
CA ASN A 140 -0.62 0.41 -6.32
C ASN A 140 -2.10 0.50 -5.93
N LEU A 141 -2.75 1.64 -6.16
CA LEU A 141 -4.18 1.82 -5.94
C LEU A 141 -5.03 0.92 -6.85
N VAL A 142 -4.71 0.86 -8.15
CA VAL A 142 -5.40 -0.03 -9.10
C VAL A 142 -5.28 -1.49 -8.68
N LEU A 143 -4.07 -1.92 -8.29
CA LEU A 143 -3.84 -3.27 -7.76
C LEU A 143 -4.63 -3.51 -6.48
N GLY A 144 -4.72 -2.53 -5.58
CA GLY A 144 -5.52 -2.62 -4.36
C GLY A 144 -7.01 -2.85 -4.65
N PHE A 145 -7.57 -2.13 -5.63
CA PHE A 145 -8.94 -2.39 -6.07
C PHE A 145 -9.11 -3.75 -6.73
N ALA A 146 -8.13 -4.20 -7.54
CA ALA A 146 -8.14 -5.53 -8.13
C ALA A 146 -8.12 -6.64 -7.06
N VAL A 147 -7.35 -6.46 -5.98
CA VAL A 147 -7.33 -7.39 -4.83
C VAL A 147 -8.70 -7.46 -4.16
N ILE A 148 -9.34 -6.32 -3.89
CA ILE A 148 -10.68 -6.28 -3.30
C ILE A 148 -11.69 -6.99 -4.22
N ALA A 149 -11.68 -6.65 -5.51
CA ALA A 149 -12.58 -7.25 -6.49
C ALA A 149 -12.37 -8.78 -6.59
N ALA A 150 -11.12 -9.24 -6.66
CA ALA A 150 -10.81 -10.67 -6.68
C ALA A 150 -11.31 -11.38 -5.42
N THR A 151 -11.15 -10.75 -4.25
CA THR A 151 -11.60 -11.33 -2.98
C THR A 151 -13.12 -11.40 -2.87
N VAL A 152 -13.84 -10.43 -3.45
CA VAL A 152 -15.30 -10.35 -3.38
C VAL A 152 -15.99 -11.16 -4.47
N LEU A 153 -15.40 -11.25 -5.67
CA LEU A 153 -16.05 -11.86 -6.85
C LEU A 153 -15.64 -13.32 -7.09
N LEU A 154 -14.46 -13.74 -6.63
CA LEU A 154 -13.93 -15.10 -6.83
C LEU A 154 -14.06 -15.98 -5.57
N VAL A 155 -15.10 -15.71 -4.77
CA VAL A 155 -15.38 -16.42 -3.49
C VAL A 155 -15.55 -17.92 -3.71
#